data_AF-A0A1G9ZAW6-F1
#
_entry.id   AF-A0A1G9ZAW6-F1
#
_cell.length_a   1.000
_cell.length_b   1.000
_cell.length_c   1.000
_cell.angle_alpha   90.00
_cell.angle_beta   90.00
_cell.angle_gamma   90.00
#
_symmetry.space_group_name_H-M   'P 1'
#
loop_
_entity.id
_entity.type
_entity.pdbx_description
1 polymer ?
#
loop_
_entity_poly.entity_id
_entity_poly.type
_entity_poly.pdbx_seq_one_letter_code
_entity_poly.pdbx_strand_id
1 'polypeptide(L)' 'MAAETLTCPLCDDDYTSHNHLRDHLHEEHRKSEIIDALLEHYAG' A
#
# COMPACT_ATOMS: atom_id res chain seq x y z
N MET A 1 -6.35 14.23 16.98
CA MET A 1 -6.55 14.15 15.52
C MET A 1 -5.56 13.12 15.03
N ALA A 2 -6.01 11.90 14.67
CA ALA A 2 -5.10 10.90 14.12
C ALA A 2 -4.80 11.31 12.67
N ALA A 3 -3.55 11.60 12.35
CA ALA A 3 -3.15 11.72 10.96
C ALA A 3 -3.24 10.30 10.37
N GLU A 4 -4.11 10.10 9.39
CA GLU A 4 -4.16 8.86 8.63
C GLU A 4 -2.86 8.76 7.81
N THR A 5 -1.86 8.08 8.37
CA THR A 5 -0.64 7.72 7.67
C THR A 5 -0.95 6.56 6.73
N LEU A 6 -0.57 6.71 5.47
CA LEU A 6 -0.82 5.71 4.44
C LEU A 6 0.40 4.81 4.35
N THR A 7 0.33 3.64 4.98
CA THR A 7 1.38 2.63 4.92
C THR A 7 1.19 1.71 3.73
N CYS A 8 2.31 1.32 3.11
CA CYS A 8 2.28 0.31 2.06
C CYS A 8 1.86 -1.06 2.67
N PRO A 9 0.97 -1.83 2.00
CA PRO A 9 0.60 -3.16 2.48
C PRO A 9 1.66 -4.24 2.15
N LEU A 10 2.68 -3.89 1.36
CA LEU A 10 3.72 -4.82 0.90
C LEU A 10 5.08 -4.58 1.56
N CYS A 11 5.28 -3.42 2.17
CA CYS A 11 6.52 -3.03 2.84
C CYS A 11 6.25 -2.03 3.97
N ASP A 12 7.23 -1.79 4.83
CA ASP A 12 7.12 -0.92 6.01
C ASP A 12 7.24 0.59 5.70
N ASP A 13 6.96 1.00 4.46
CA ASP A 13 7.14 2.38 4.01
C ASP A 13 5.85 3.20 4.24
N ASP A 14 6.01 4.40 4.82
CA ASP A 14 4.91 5.28 5.20
C ASP A 14 4.85 6.55 4.33
N TYR A 15 3.62 6.92 3.99
CA TYR A 15 3.35 8.04 3.11
C TYR A 15 2.31 8.98 3.71
N THR A 16 2.51 10.27 3.43
CA THR A 16 1.58 11.34 3.81
C THR A 16 0.53 11.63 2.75
N SER A 17 0.58 10.95 1.59
CA SER A 17 -0.29 11.22 0.44
C SER A 17 -0.54 9.98 -0.41
N HIS A 18 -1.79 9.78 -0.83
CA HIS A 18 -2.18 8.68 -1.72
C HIS A 18 -1.42 8.68 -3.05
N ASN A 19 -1.10 9.85 -3.59
CA ASN A 19 -0.33 9.93 -4.85
C ASN A 19 1.07 9.34 -4.71
N HIS A 20 1.75 9.61 -3.59
CA HIS A 20 3.10 9.11 -3.37
C HIS A 20 3.07 7.60 -3.12
N LEU A 21 2.13 7.13 -2.30
CA LEU A 21 1.93 5.70 -2.11
C LEU A 21 1.62 5.00 -3.43
N ARG A 22 0.77 5.59 -4.28
CA ARG A 22 0.42 5.01 -5.58
C ARG A 22 1.63 4.92 -6.52
N ASP A 23 2.48 5.93 -6.53
CA ASP A 23 3.70 5.98 -7.35
C ASP A 23 4.68 4.90 -6.88
N HIS A 24 4.96 4.85 -5.57
CA HIS A 24 5.73 3.78 -4.94
C HIS A 24 5.20 2.39 -5.30
N LEU A 25 3.90 2.16 -5.17
CA LEU A 25 3.25 0.90 -5.52
C LEU A 25 3.36 0.55 -7.00
N HIS A 26 3.61 1.52 -7.88
CA HIS A 26 3.76 1.31 -9.32
C HIS A 26 5.23 1.09 -9.72
N GLU A 27 6.17 1.75 -9.04
CA GLU A 27 7.61 1.64 -9.32
C GLU A 27 8.23 0.44 -8.62
N GLU A 28 7.97 0.26 -7.33
CA GLU A 28 8.61 -0.75 -6.48
C GLU A 28 7.82 -2.07 -6.44
N HIS A 29 6.50 -1.99 -6.63
CA HIS A 29 5.62 -3.15 -6.53
C HIS A 29 4.88 -3.43 -7.84
N ARG A 30 4.55 -4.70 -8.06
CA ARG A 30 3.67 -5.09 -9.17
C ARG A 30 2.24 -5.09 -8.69
N LYS A 31 1.33 -4.73 -9.60
CA LYS A 31 -0.13 -4.82 -9.36
C LYS A 31 -0.58 -6.19 -8.85
N SER A 32 0.06 -7.27 -9.29
CA SER A 32 -0.24 -8.63 -8.81
C SER A 32 0.00 -8.78 -7.32
N GLU A 33 1.13 -8.30 -6.80
CA GLU A 33 1.48 -8.39 -5.38
C GLU A 33 0.48 -7.62 -4.53
N ILE A 34 0.07 -6.43 -4.99
CA ILE A 34 -0.91 -5.58 -4.29
C ILE A 34 -2.26 -6.30 -4.20
N ILE A 35 -2.69 -6.90 -5.32
CA ILE A 35 -3.94 -7.64 -5.36
C ILE A 35 -3.86 -8.87 -4.44
N ASP A 36 -2.74 -9.59 -4.43
CA ASP A 36 -2.54 -10.76 -3.58
C ASP A 36 -2.63 -10.37 -2.09
N ALA A 37 -1.88 -9.36 -1.66
CA ALA A 37 -1.93 -8.85 -0.29
C ALA A 37 -3.34 -8.37 0.10
N LEU A 38 -4.05 -7.69 -0.80
CA LEU A 38 -5.43 -7.28 -0.55
C LEU A 38 -6.37 -8.49 -0.42
N LEU A 39 -6.22 -9.50 -1.28
CA LEU A 39 -7.02 -10.72 -1.23
C LEU A 39 -6.78 -11.49 0.07
N GLU A 40 -5.53 -11.61 0.52
CA GLU A 40 -5.18 -12.21 1.82
C GLU A 40 -5.84 -11.46 2.98
N HIS A 41 -5.83 -10.13 2.94
CA HIS A 41 -6.51 -9.29 3.94
C HIS A 41 -8.05 -9.45 3.95
N TYR A 42 -8.66 -9.74 2.80
CA TYR A 42 -10.12 -9.92 2.66
C TYR A 42 -10.59 -11.36 2.78
N ALA A 43 -9.68 -12.34 2.72
CA ALA A 43 -9.98 -13.76 2.85
C ALA A 43 -10.17 -14.22 4.32
N GLY A 44 -10.12 -13.29 5.28
CA GLY A 44 -10.36 -13.52 6.71
C GLY A 44 -11.81 -13.36 7.13
#